data_AF-A0A9D4QFA9-F1
#
_entry.id   AF-A0A9D4QFA9-F1
#
_cell.length_a   1.000
_cell.length_b   1.000
_cell.length_c   1.000
_cell.angle_alpha   90.00
_cell.angle_beta   90.00
_cell.angle_gamma   90.00
#
_symmetry.space_group_name_H-M   'P 1'
#
loop_
_entity.id
_entity.type
_entity.pdbx_description
1 polymer ?
#
loop_
_entity_poly.entity_id
_entity_poly.type
_entity_poly.pdbx_seq_one_letter_code
_entity_poly.pdbx_strand_id
1 'polypeptide(L)'
;MANLTKALWAQTLYQALQKKAVKRKASSPKKSFAVIGGVGVPEDVANVLNKGPKFAHEPRIEGHELLALNGQIARRASEENHERYLLDGVDALMKTKV
;
A
#
# COMPACT_ATOMS: atom_id res chain seq x y z
N MET A 1 34.54 3.65 2.18
CA MET A 1 33.42 4.27 2.92
C MET A 1 32.05 3.67 2.57
N ALA A 2 31.68 3.50 1.29
CA ALA A 2 30.35 2.99 0.90
C ALA A 2 30.00 1.56 1.40
N ASN A 3 31.00 0.68 1.57
CA ASN A 3 30.77 -0.69 2.03
C ASN A 3 30.44 -0.79 3.53
N LEU A 4 30.98 0.14 4.34
CA LEU A 4 30.69 0.20 5.77
C LEU A 4 29.24 0.62 6.02
N THR A 5 28.77 1.60 5.23
CA THR A 5 27.38 2.09 5.31
C THR A 5 26.38 0.99 5.01
N LYS A 6 26.61 0.18 3.96
CA LYS A 6 25.75 -0.95 3.61
C LYS A 6 25.71 -2.03 4.70
N ALA A 7 26.86 -2.34 5.29
CA ALA A 7 26.96 -3.34 6.35
C ALA A 7 26.21 -2.92 7.62
N LEU A 8 26.36 -1.65 8.04
CA LEU A 8 25.65 -1.10 9.20
C LEU A 8 24.14 -1.05 8.95
N TRP A 9 23.73 -0.75 7.71
CA TRP A 9 22.31 -0.75 7.33
C TRP A 9 21.69 -2.15 7.42
N ALA A 10 22.37 -3.17 6.89
CA ALA A 10 21.91 -4.55 6.97
C ALA A 10 21.80 -5.05 8.42
N GLN A 11 22.77 -4.69 9.28
CA GLN A 11 22.77 -5.07 10.69
C GLN A 11 21.61 -4.41 11.46
N THR A 12 21.35 -3.13 11.20
CA THR A 12 20.25 -2.39 11.83
C THR A 12 18.89 -2.94 11.39
N LEU A 13 18.75 -3.25 10.11
CA LEU A 13 17.54 -3.85 9.54
C LEU A 13 17.24 -5.22 10.17
N TYR A 14 18.26 -6.06 10.33
CA TYR A 14 18.13 -7.38 10.94
C TYR A 14 17.64 -7.30 12.40
N GLN A 15 18.19 -6.37 13.18
CA GLN A 15 17.75 -6.14 14.57
C GLN A 15 16.30 -5.63 14.63
N ALA A 16 15.90 -4.76 13.70
CA ALA A 16 14.52 -4.26 13.62
C ALA A 16 13.52 -5.37 13.26
N LEU A 17 13.90 -6.30 12.38
CA LEU A 17 13.07 -7.43 12.00
C LEU A 17 12.92 -8.46 13.14
N GLN A 18 13.98 -8.74 13.89
CA GLN A 18 13.89 -9.64 15.05
C GLN A 18 12.96 -9.08 16.15
N LYS A 19 12.95 -7.76 16.36
CA LYS A 19 12.06 -7.11 17.34
C LYS A 19 10.59 -7.10 16.90
N LYS A 20 10.30 -7.24 15.60
CA LYS A 20 8.93 -7.26 15.04
C LYS A 20 8.31 -8.66 14.95
N ALA A 21 9.03 -9.72 15.32
CA ALA A 21 8.45 -11.06 15.51
C ALA A 21 7.62 -11.13 16.81
N VAL A 22 6.75 -10.15 17.04
CA VAL A 22 5.74 -10.21 18.09
C VAL A 22 4.69 -11.21 17.63
N LYS A 23 4.60 -12.31 18.38
CA LYS A 23 3.66 -13.42 18.21
C LYS A 23 2.27 -12.89 17.87
N ARG A 24 1.83 -13.01 16.61
CA ARG A 24 0.42 -12.84 16.24
C ARG A 24 -0.35 -13.99 16.88
N LYS A 25 -0.96 -13.74 18.04
CA LYS A 25 -1.94 -14.63 18.64
C LYS A 25 -3.10 -14.70 17.63
N ALA A 26 -3.28 -15.85 16.98
CA ALA A 26 -4.40 -16.06 16.07
C ALA A 26 -5.70 -15.93 16.89
N SER A 27 -6.42 -14.81 16.73
CA SER A 27 -7.78 -14.73 17.23
C SER A 27 -8.67 -15.58 16.33
N SER A 28 -9.52 -16.39 16.94
CA SER A 28 -10.58 -17.14 16.28
C SER A 28 -11.37 -16.25 15.30
N PRO A 29 -11.84 -16.79 14.16
CA PRO A 29 -12.45 -16.00 13.09
C PRO A 29 -13.82 -15.48 13.54
N LYS A 30 -13.85 -14.27 14.11
CA LYS A 30 -15.09 -13.50 14.19
C LYS A 30 -15.41 -13.08 12.75
N LYS A 31 -16.59 -13.46 12.24
CA LYS A 31 -17.07 -12.98 10.94
C LYS A 31 -17.01 -11.45 10.95
N SER A 32 -16.23 -10.85 10.05
CA SER A 32 -15.97 -9.40 10.05
C SER A 32 -16.98 -8.61 9.22
N PHE A 33 -18.02 -9.27 8.69
CA PHE A 33 -19.01 -8.68 7.81
C PHE A 33 -20.44 -9.03 8.26
N ALA A 34 -21.36 -8.10 8.02
CA ALA A 34 -22.79 -8.30 8.25
C ALA A 34 -23.48 -8.64 6.92
N VAL A 35 -24.46 -9.53 6.97
CA VAL A 35 -25.29 -9.90 5.81
C VAL A 35 -26.68 -9.36 6.05
N ILE A 36 -27.17 -8.52 5.14
CA ILE A 36 -28.50 -7.92 5.21
C ILE A 36 -29.46 -8.77 4.37
N GLY A 37 -30.66 -9.07 4.89
CA GLY A 37 -31.72 -9.72 4.12
C GLY A 37 -31.68 -11.26 4.07
N GLY A 38 -30.93 -11.92 4.97
CA GLY A 38 -31.01 -13.38 5.17
C GLY A 38 -30.47 -14.25 4.02
N VAL A 39 -29.81 -13.66 3.03
CA VAL A 39 -29.21 -14.38 1.91
C VAL A 39 -27.95 -15.11 2.39
N GLY A 40 -27.79 -16.39 2.06
CA GLY A 40 -26.56 -17.12 2.34
C GLY A 40 -25.41 -16.61 1.49
N VAL A 41 -24.27 -16.27 2.09
CA VAL A 41 -23.05 -15.92 1.35
C VAL A 41 -22.24 -17.19 1.11
N PRO A 42 -21.93 -17.54 -0.16
CA PRO A 42 -21.03 -18.65 -0.50
C PRO A 42 -19.68 -18.56 0.26
N GLU A 43 -19.12 -19.70 0.61
CA GLU A 43 -17.95 -19.78 1.50
C GLU A 43 -16.70 -19.10 0.92
N ASP A 44 -16.51 -19.18 -0.40
CA ASP A 44 -15.46 -18.49 -1.15
C ASP A 44 -15.58 -16.96 -1.05
N VAL A 45 -16.80 -16.43 -1.17
CA VAL A 45 -17.09 -14.99 -1.01
C VAL A 45 -16.90 -14.57 0.45
N ALA A 46 -17.39 -15.37 1.40
CA ALA A 46 -17.20 -15.10 2.83
C ALA A 46 -15.72 -15.05 3.22
N ASN A 47 -14.89 -15.91 2.62
CA ASN A 47 -13.44 -15.93 2.83
C ASN A 47 -12.74 -14.68 2.28
N VAL A 48 -13.26 -14.06 1.21
CA VAL A 48 -12.75 -12.78 0.71
C VAL A 48 -13.18 -11.63 1.61
N LEU A 49 -14.45 -11.58 2.00
CA LEU A 49 -14.99 -10.51 2.86
C LEU A 49 -14.37 -10.51 4.27
N ASN A 50 -14.08 -11.70 4.82
CA ASN A 50 -13.41 -11.85 6.11
C ASN A 50 -11.96 -11.33 6.14
N LYS A 51 -11.32 -11.17 4.98
CA LYS A 51 -9.98 -10.57 4.90
C LYS A 51 -10.02 -9.05 5.11
N GLY A 52 -11.22 -8.47 5.23
CA GLY A 52 -11.43 -7.04 5.31
C GLY A 52 -11.20 -6.36 3.95
N PRO A 53 -11.39 -5.04 3.87
CA PRO A 53 -10.99 -4.29 2.70
C PRO A 53 -9.50 -4.51 2.46
N LYS A 54 -9.17 -5.22 1.36
CA LYS A 54 -7.81 -5.57 0.91
C LYS A 54 -6.87 -4.36 0.79
N PHE A 55 -7.39 -3.15 0.96
CA PHE A 55 -6.75 -1.85 0.74
C PHE A 55 -6.96 -0.85 1.90
N ALA A 56 -7.32 -1.28 3.11
CA ALA A 56 -7.46 -0.35 4.24
C ALA A 56 -6.12 0.17 4.81
N HIS A 57 -4.99 -0.34 4.32
CA HIS A 57 -3.70 0.30 4.54
C HIS A 57 -3.30 0.96 3.23
N GLU A 58 -3.51 2.26 3.16
CA GLU A 58 -2.87 3.08 2.15
C GLU A 58 -1.36 2.84 2.28
N PRO A 59 -0.70 2.32 1.24
CA PRO A 59 0.75 2.13 1.30
C PRO A 59 1.36 3.49 1.62
N ARG A 60 2.24 3.52 2.64
CA ARG A 60 3.03 4.71 2.96
C ARG A 60 4.04 4.90 1.83
N ILE A 61 3.59 5.54 0.77
CA ILE A 61 4.42 5.96 -0.35
C ILE A 61 4.88 7.37 0.00
N GLU A 62 6.19 7.57 0.02
CA GLU A 62 6.76 8.89 0.31
C GLU A 62 6.44 9.86 -0.85
N GLY A 63 6.34 11.16 -0.56
CA GLY A 63 5.93 12.15 -1.58
C GLY A 63 6.78 12.16 -2.86
N HIS A 64 8.08 11.86 -2.74
CA HIS A 64 8.98 11.74 -3.88
C HIS A 64 8.71 10.48 -4.73
N GLU A 65 8.28 9.38 -4.11
CA GLU A 65 7.88 8.16 -4.82
C GLU A 65 6.56 8.36 -5.57
N LEU A 66 5.63 9.15 -5.02
CA LEU A 66 4.40 9.55 -5.71
C LEU A 66 4.67 10.41 -6.95
N LEU A 67 5.62 11.35 -6.87
CA LEU A 67 6.05 12.14 -8.03
C LEU A 67 6.70 11.27 -9.11
N ALA A 68 7.53 10.30 -8.70
CA ALA A 68 8.14 9.34 -9.63
C ALA A 68 7.07 8.48 -10.33
N LEU A 69 6.06 8.04 -9.58
CA LEU A 69 4.94 7.27 -10.12
C LEU A 69 4.10 8.10 -11.10
N ASN A 70 3.80 9.36 -10.78
CA ASN A 70 3.11 10.27 -11.70
C ASN A 70 3.87 10.41 -13.02
N GLY A 71 5.20 10.60 -12.96
CA GLY A 71 6.04 10.63 -14.16
C GLY A 71 5.98 9.35 -14.98
N GLN A 72 5.94 8.17 -14.35
CA GLN A 72 5.80 6.89 -15.05
C GLN A 72 4.42 6.75 -15.73
N ILE A 73 3.37 7.25 -15.10
CA ILE A 73 2.00 7.22 -15.64
C ILE A 73 1.91 8.18 -16.83
N ALA A 74 2.38 9.41 -16.69
CA ALA A 74 2.39 10.40 -17.76
C ALA A 74 3.14 9.88 -19.00
N ARG A 75 4.26 9.16 -18.82
CA ARG A 75 5.02 8.54 -19.94
C ARG A 75 4.25 7.49 -20.74
N ARG A 76 3.16 6.95 -20.20
CA ARG A 76 2.30 6.01 -20.93
C ARG A 76 1.23 6.72 -21.78
N ALA A 77 1.06 8.02 -21.61
CA ALA A 77 0.19 8.84 -22.42
C ALA A 77 0.83 9.13 -23.78
N SER A 78 0.01 9.54 -24.75
CA SER A 78 0.52 10.11 -26.01
C SER A 78 1.31 11.40 -25.73
N GLU A 79 2.26 11.74 -26.59
CA GLU A 79 3.13 12.93 -26.38
C GLU A 79 2.31 14.22 -26.21
N GLU A 80 1.21 14.37 -26.95
CA GLU A 80 0.29 15.51 -26.86
C GLU A 80 -0.36 15.65 -25.47
N ASN A 81 -0.60 14.54 -24.78
CA ASN A 81 -1.24 14.53 -23.46
C ASN A 81 -0.25 14.34 -22.30
N HIS A 82 1.02 14.08 -22.60
CA HIS A 82 2.04 13.76 -21.61
C HIS A 82 2.20 14.87 -20.57
N GLU A 83 2.40 16.09 -21.03
CA GLU A 83 2.60 17.27 -20.17
C GLU A 83 1.35 17.56 -19.35
N ARG A 84 0.18 17.49 -19.96
CA ARG A 84 -1.10 17.70 -19.29
C ARG A 84 -1.29 16.70 -18.14
N TYR A 85 -1.08 15.40 -18.40
CA TYR A 85 -1.27 14.37 -17.37
C TYR A 85 -0.24 14.46 -16.25
N LEU A 86 0.99 14.87 -16.57
CA LEU A 86 2.01 15.13 -15.57
C LEU A 86 1.56 16.27 -14.63
N LEU A 87 1.11 17.40 -15.19
CA LEU A 87 0.66 18.57 -14.42
C LEU A 87 -0.59 18.27 -13.60
N ASP A 88 -1.59 17.61 -14.19
CA ASP A 88 -2.83 17.22 -13.50
C ASP A 88 -2.51 16.28 -12.32
N GLY A 89 -1.56 15.36 -12.48
CA GLY A 89 -1.12 14.46 -11.42
C GLY A 89 -0.34 15.18 -10.31
N VAL A 90 0.51 16.16 -10.63
CA VAL A 90 1.21 16.97 -9.61
C VAL A 90 0.20 17.82 -8.82
N ASP A 91 -0.75 18.45 -9.50
CA ASP A 91 -1.80 19.25 -8.89
C ASP A 91 -2.68 18.41 -7.94
N ALA A 92 -3.04 17.19 -8.34
CA ALA A 92 -3.74 16.24 -7.48
C ALA A 92 -2.94 15.88 -6.23
N LEU A 93 -1.63 15.63 -6.36
CA LEU A 93 -0.75 15.34 -5.22
C LEU A 93 -0.61 16.52 -4.26
N MET A 94 -0.54 17.75 -4.78
CA MET A 94 -0.46 18.97 -3.95
C MET A 94 -1.76 19.28 -3.20
N LYS A 95 -2.91 18.87 -3.76
CA LYS A 95 -4.23 19.03 -3.13
C LYS A 95 -4.53 17.95 -2.08
N THR A 96 -3.90 16.78 -2.22
CA THR A 96 -4.08 15.67 -1.29
C THR A 96 -3.12 15.88 -0.12
N LYS A 97 -3.63 16.47 0.98
CA LYS A 97 -2.87 16.56 2.23
C LYS A 97 -2.56 15.14 2.73
N VAL A 98 -1.30 14.73 2.62
CA VAL A 98 -0.72 13.58 3.37
C VAL A 98 -0.52 14.00 4.82
#